data_AF-A0A2K5ETN5-F1
#
_entry.id   AF-A0A2K5ETN5-F1
#
_cell.length_a   1.000
_cell.length_b   1.000
_cell.length_c   1.000
_cell.angle_alpha   90.00
_cell.angle_beta   90.00
_cell.angle_gamma   90.00
#
_symmetry.space_group_name_H-M   'P 1'
#
loop_
_entity.id
_entity.type
_entity.pdbx_description
1 polymer ?
#
loop_
_entity_poly.entity_id
_entity_poly.type
_entity_poly.pdbx_seq_one_letter_code
_entity_poly.pdbx_strand_id
1 'polypeptide(L)'
;MPSRLRKTWKLRGHMSHGHSHIGKHRKHPGGRGSAGGMHHHRINLDKYHPGYVGKVGMRHYHLRRNQSFCPTVNLDKLEQTLVNAAENKTGAAPIIDTGKLPKQPVIVKSKFFSRRAEDIKAVEGACVLVV
;
A
#
# COMPACT_ATOMS: atom_id res chain seq x y z
N MET A 1 6.75 -23.53 1.61
CA MET A 1 7.12 -24.27 0.38
C MET A 1 7.66 -25.65 0.74
N PRO A 2 7.15 -26.74 0.12
CA PRO A 2 7.68 -28.09 0.31
C PRO A 2 9.15 -28.20 -0.08
N SER A 3 9.89 -29.08 0.60
CA SER A 3 11.33 -29.27 0.35
C SER A 3 11.62 -29.72 -1.09
N ARG A 4 10.78 -30.59 -1.65
CA ARG A 4 10.92 -31.18 -3.01
C ARG A 4 11.01 -30.15 -4.14
N LEU A 5 10.38 -28.98 -3.98
CA LEU A 5 10.34 -27.94 -5.01
C LEU A 5 11.52 -26.98 -4.94
N ARG A 6 12.42 -27.11 -3.95
CA ARG A 6 13.59 -26.24 -3.79
C ARG A 6 14.63 -26.54 -4.86
N LYS A 7 15.28 -25.49 -5.37
CA LYS A 7 16.40 -25.59 -6.34
C LYS A 7 17.53 -26.51 -5.87
N THR A 8 17.71 -26.67 -4.56
CA THR A 8 18.73 -27.54 -3.96
C THR A 8 18.61 -29.00 -4.41
N TRP A 9 17.40 -29.50 -4.66
CA TRP A 9 17.22 -30.86 -5.19
C TRP A 9 17.74 -31.02 -6.61
N LYS A 10 17.58 -29.99 -7.44
CA LYS A 10 18.07 -29.97 -8.83
C LYS A 10 19.60 -29.79 -8.92
N LEU A 11 20.24 -29.31 -7.85
CA LEU A 11 21.68 -29.00 -7.82
C LEU A 11 22.54 -30.15 -7.23
N ARG A 12 21.93 -31.27 -6.82
CA ARG A 12 22.68 -32.46 -6.40
C ARG A 12 23.52 -33.00 -7.57
N GLY A 13 24.75 -33.41 -7.30
CA GLY A 13 25.72 -33.81 -8.33
C GLY A 13 26.53 -32.65 -8.91
N HIS A 14 26.06 -31.40 -8.78
CA HIS A 14 26.85 -30.23 -9.16
C HIS A 14 27.90 -29.91 -8.10
N MET A 15 29.17 -29.84 -8.50
CA MET A 15 30.32 -29.71 -7.60
C MET A 15 30.24 -28.53 -6.63
N SER A 16 29.77 -27.37 -7.10
CA SER A 16 29.70 -26.13 -6.30
C SER A 16 28.30 -25.78 -5.77
N HIS A 17 27.29 -26.65 -5.98
CA HIS A 17 25.89 -26.38 -5.61
C HIS A 17 25.34 -25.03 -6.14
N GLY A 18 25.78 -24.63 -7.35
CA GLY A 18 25.34 -23.38 -8.00
C GLY A 18 26.09 -22.12 -7.54
N HIS A 19 27.15 -22.24 -6.76
CA HIS A 19 28.11 -21.16 -6.51
C HIS A 19 29.31 -21.24 -7.48
N SER A 20 30.13 -20.19 -7.53
CA SER A 20 31.32 -20.19 -8.39
C SER A 20 32.48 -20.98 -7.77
N HIS A 21 33.26 -21.66 -8.62
CA HIS A 21 34.45 -22.41 -8.18
C HIS A 21 35.57 -21.48 -7.67
N ILE A 22 35.74 -20.33 -8.33
CA ILE A 22 36.81 -19.37 -8.03
C ILE A 22 36.47 -18.52 -6.81
N GLY A 23 35.30 -17.86 -6.81
CA GLY A 23 34.91 -16.95 -5.74
C GLY A 23 34.66 -17.66 -4.41
N LYS A 24 34.18 -18.91 -4.46
CA LYS A 24 33.75 -19.78 -3.35
C LYS A 24 32.67 -19.13 -2.47
N HIS A 25 31.75 -19.93 -1.97
CA HIS A 25 30.75 -19.42 -1.03
C HIS A 25 31.39 -19.19 0.34
N ARG A 26 31.34 -17.95 0.86
CA ARG A 26 31.87 -17.57 2.18
C ARG A 26 30.75 -16.99 3.05
N LYS A 27 30.94 -17.01 4.37
CA LYS A 27 29.88 -16.65 5.34
C LYS A 27 29.36 -15.22 5.16
N HIS A 28 30.22 -14.19 5.15
CA HIS A 28 29.83 -12.78 5.00
C HIS A 28 30.94 -11.92 4.34
N PRO A 29 31.17 -12.05 3.02
CA PRO A 29 32.29 -11.36 2.35
C PRO A 29 32.14 -9.83 2.32
N GLY A 30 30.91 -9.30 2.27
CA GLY A 30 30.65 -7.85 2.17
C GLY A 30 30.17 -7.18 3.45
N GLY A 31 30.22 -7.89 4.59
CA GLY A 31 29.63 -7.47 5.86
C GLY A 31 28.30 -8.18 6.19
N ARG A 32 27.68 -7.78 7.30
CA ARG A 32 26.39 -8.30 7.78
C ARG A 32 25.34 -7.19 7.77
N GLY A 33 24.10 -7.53 7.38
CA GLY A 33 23.00 -6.56 7.35
C GLY A 33 23.31 -5.35 6.46
N SER A 34 23.05 -4.15 6.96
CA SER A 34 23.26 -2.87 6.25
C SER A 34 24.69 -2.31 6.38
N ALA A 35 25.70 -3.16 6.66
CA ALA A 35 27.08 -2.73 6.77
C ALA A 35 27.59 -2.08 5.47
N GLY A 36 28.51 -1.11 5.59
CA GLY A 36 29.15 -0.46 4.45
C GLY A 36 28.26 0.50 3.66
N GLY A 37 27.09 0.88 4.20
CA GLY A 37 26.10 1.65 3.47
C GLY A 37 26.54 3.05 3.02
N MET A 38 27.48 3.67 3.73
CA MET A 38 28.11 4.93 3.31
C MET A 38 29.50 4.75 2.67
N HIS A 39 29.94 3.50 2.51
CA HIS A 39 31.27 3.13 2.04
C HIS A 39 31.16 2.28 0.78
N HIS A 40 31.60 1.02 0.81
CA HIS A 40 31.64 0.13 -0.35
C HIS A 40 30.25 -0.29 -0.86
N HIS A 41 29.16 -0.08 -0.10
CA HIS A 41 27.78 -0.29 -0.54
C HIS A 41 27.01 1.01 -0.82
N ARG A 42 27.69 2.17 -0.85
CA ARG A 42 27.06 3.48 -1.06
C ARG A 42 26.26 3.55 -2.36
N ILE A 43 26.81 3.03 -3.46
CA ILE A 43 26.16 3.05 -4.77
C ILE A 43 24.78 2.37 -4.72
N ASN A 44 24.65 1.27 -3.99
CA ASN A 44 23.38 0.56 -3.87
C ASN A 44 22.33 1.38 -3.10
N LEU A 45 22.75 2.03 -2.01
CA LEU A 45 21.85 2.87 -1.21
C LEU A 45 21.45 4.15 -1.95
N ASP A 46 22.39 4.85 -2.58
CA ASP A 46 22.07 6.09 -3.30
C ASP A 46 21.17 5.82 -4.50
N LYS A 47 21.32 4.67 -5.17
CA LYS A 47 20.52 4.30 -6.33
C LYS A 47 19.10 3.84 -5.99
N TYR A 48 18.95 2.97 -5.00
CA TYR A 48 17.67 2.31 -4.71
C TYR A 48 16.98 2.83 -3.45
N HIS A 49 17.70 3.52 -2.58
CA HIS A 49 17.22 4.01 -1.29
C HIS A 49 17.63 5.48 -1.05
N PRO A 50 17.30 6.40 -1.95
CA PRO A 50 17.64 7.81 -1.77
C PRO A 50 16.99 8.35 -0.48
N GLY A 51 17.77 9.06 0.32
CA GLY A 51 17.33 9.61 1.61
C GLY A 51 17.31 8.61 2.78
N TYR A 52 17.83 7.39 2.60
CA TYR A 52 17.93 6.41 3.67
C TYR A 52 18.82 6.86 4.84
N VAL A 53 19.94 7.53 4.52
CA VAL A 53 20.81 8.15 5.52
C VAL A 53 20.46 9.62 5.66
N GLY A 54 20.18 10.04 6.90
CA GLY A 54 19.84 11.42 7.23
C GLY A 54 18.72 11.48 8.26
N LYS A 55 18.48 12.68 8.79
CA LYS A 55 17.36 12.95 9.71
C LYS A 55 16.51 14.06 9.14
N VAL A 56 15.19 13.85 9.12
CA VAL A 56 14.20 14.81 8.61
C VAL A 56 13.10 15.01 9.64
N GLY A 57 12.58 16.23 9.75
CA GLY A 57 11.38 16.55 10.54
C GLY A 57 11.57 16.58 12.06
N MET A 58 10.45 16.70 12.77
CA MET A 58 10.38 16.79 14.23
C MET A 58 10.05 15.44 14.88
N ARG A 59 10.51 15.24 16.13
CA ARG A 59 10.16 14.03 16.92
C ARG A 59 8.77 14.19 17.52
N HIS A 60 7.89 13.21 17.29
CA HIS A 60 6.58 13.13 17.94
C HIS A 60 6.64 12.15 19.11
N TYR A 61 6.69 12.68 20.34
CA TYR A 61 6.71 11.89 21.57
C TYR A 61 5.32 11.41 21.96
N HIS A 62 5.23 10.24 22.60
CA HIS A 62 3.95 9.64 23.05
C HIS A 62 2.86 9.54 21.96
N LEU A 63 3.26 9.19 20.73
CA LEU A 63 2.35 9.05 19.60
C LEU A 63 1.23 8.04 19.88
N ARG A 64 -0.02 8.52 19.98
CA ARG A 64 -1.24 7.71 20.05
C ARG A 64 -1.88 7.58 18.67
N ARG A 65 -1.60 6.48 17.97
CA ARG A 65 -2.06 6.25 16.57
C ARG A 65 -3.58 6.34 16.37
N ASN A 66 -4.36 6.03 17.41
CA ASN A 66 -5.83 6.09 17.34
C ASN A 66 -6.38 7.52 17.22
N GLN A 67 -5.65 8.54 17.70
CA GLN A 67 -6.09 9.94 17.59
C GLN A 67 -6.00 10.45 16.15
N SER A 68 -5.01 9.97 15.40
CA SER A 68 -4.82 10.27 13.98
C SER A 68 -5.50 9.26 13.05
N PHE A 69 -6.32 8.34 13.59
CA PHE A 69 -6.96 7.31 12.80
C PHE A 69 -8.13 7.90 12.00
N CYS A 70 -7.92 8.12 10.71
CA CYS A 70 -8.91 8.65 9.79
C CYS A 70 -8.84 7.86 8.46
N PRO A 71 -9.45 6.66 8.39
CA PRO A 71 -9.50 5.90 7.13
C PRO A 71 -10.29 6.70 6.09
N THR A 72 -9.75 6.80 4.87
CA THR A 72 -10.35 7.56 3.78
C THR A 72 -11.10 6.61 2.84
N VAL A 73 -12.32 6.97 2.47
CA VAL A 73 -13.12 6.29 1.43
C VAL A 73 -13.38 7.28 0.31
N ASN A 74 -13.04 6.89 -0.92
CA ASN A 74 -13.29 7.71 -2.11
C ASN A 74 -14.72 7.53 -2.61
N LEU A 75 -15.24 8.56 -3.29
CA LEU A 75 -16.59 8.58 -3.85
C LEU A 75 -16.85 7.41 -4.81
N ASP A 76 -15.90 7.07 -5.68
CA ASP A 76 -16.02 5.95 -6.64
C ASP A 76 -16.28 4.60 -5.94
N LYS A 77 -15.79 4.43 -4.71
CA LYS A 77 -16.00 3.20 -3.94
C LYS A 77 -17.33 3.17 -3.23
N LEU A 78 -17.95 4.33 -2.96
CA LEU A 78 -19.28 4.40 -2.37
C LEU A 78 -20.33 3.83 -3.32
N GLU A 79 -20.17 4.02 -4.63
CA GLU A 79 -21.07 3.45 -5.64
C GLU A 79 -21.07 1.93 -5.60
N GLN A 80 -19.91 1.28 -5.51
CA GLN A 80 -19.83 -0.19 -5.43
C GLN A 80 -20.52 -0.74 -4.16
N THR A 81 -20.36 -0.08 -3.02
CA THR A 81 -21.09 -0.44 -1.80
C THR A 81 -22.60 -0.26 -1.95
N LEU A 82 -23.06 0.74 -2.70
CA LEU A 82 -24.48 0.96 -2.99
C LEU A 82 -25.03 -0.11 -3.94
N VAL A 83 -24.30 -0.50 -4.98
CA VAL A 83 -24.70 -1.59 -5.90
C VAL A 83 -24.84 -2.92 -5.16
N ASN A 84 -23.87 -3.28 -4.32
CA ASN A 84 -23.93 -4.51 -3.51
C ASN A 84 -25.07 -4.46 -2.46
N ALA A 85 -25.41 -3.27 -1.96
CA ALA A 85 -26.56 -3.09 -1.07
C ALA A 85 -27.89 -3.19 -1.84
N ALA A 86 -27.94 -2.71 -3.09
CA ALA A 86 -29.13 -2.73 -3.95
C ALA A 86 -29.46 -4.13 -4.51
N GLU A 87 -28.45 -5.01 -4.68
CA GLU A 87 -28.67 -6.42 -5.03
C GLU A 87 -29.49 -7.18 -3.97
N ASN A 88 -29.55 -6.67 -2.74
CA ASN A 88 -30.49 -7.13 -1.71
C ASN A 88 -31.88 -6.49 -1.89
N LYS A 89 -32.58 -6.91 -2.94
CA LYS A 89 -34.02 -6.74 -3.25
C LYS A 89 -34.64 -5.36 -3.02
N THR A 90 -34.55 -4.48 -4.02
CA THR A 90 -35.72 -3.78 -4.62
C THR A 90 -35.30 -3.16 -5.95
N GLY A 91 -36.11 -3.36 -6.99
CA GLY A 91 -35.68 -3.29 -8.40
C GLY A 91 -35.29 -1.90 -8.93
N ALA A 92 -34.23 -1.92 -9.76
CA ALA A 92 -33.69 -0.91 -10.68
C ALA A 92 -32.83 0.22 -10.05
N ALA A 93 -31.60 0.50 -10.51
CA ALA A 93 -30.74 -0.12 -11.52
C ALA A 93 -29.27 0.29 -11.26
N PRO A 94 -28.26 -0.56 -11.53
CA PRO A 94 -26.87 -0.10 -11.64
C PRO A 94 -26.39 -0.18 -13.10
N ILE A 95 -25.54 0.78 -13.53
CA ILE A 95 -24.34 0.69 -14.41
C ILE A 95 -23.93 2.14 -14.82
N ILE A 96 -22.62 2.45 -14.82
CA ILE A 96 -21.80 3.28 -15.75
C ILE A 96 -20.75 4.15 -15.03
N ASP A 97 -19.49 3.74 -15.21
CA ASP A 97 -18.28 4.44 -15.68
C ASP A 97 -17.57 5.58 -14.91
N THR A 98 -16.25 5.46 -14.95
CA THR A 98 -15.20 5.99 -14.09
C THR A 98 -15.12 7.52 -13.97
N GLY A 99 -15.12 8.01 -12.72
CA GLY A 99 -14.69 9.36 -12.35
C GLY A 99 -15.78 10.43 -12.20
N LYS A 100 -17.06 10.05 -12.21
CA LYS A 100 -18.20 10.97 -11.99
C LYS A 100 -19.00 10.55 -10.76
N LEU A 101 -19.56 11.55 -10.07
CA LEU A 101 -20.49 11.35 -8.96
C LEU A 101 -21.69 10.50 -9.41
N PRO A 102 -22.28 9.68 -8.50
CA PRO A 102 -23.47 8.93 -8.83
C PRO A 102 -24.55 9.92 -9.27
N LYS A 103 -25.22 9.62 -10.39
CA LYS A 103 -26.37 10.42 -10.86
C LYS A 103 -27.52 10.42 -9.85
N GLN A 104 -27.51 9.47 -8.93
CA GLN A 104 -28.49 9.35 -7.86
C GLN A 104 -28.05 10.21 -6.66
N PRO A 105 -28.96 10.98 -6.05
CA PRO A 105 -28.65 11.72 -4.82
C PRO A 105 -28.31 10.74 -3.70
N VAL A 106 -27.17 10.96 -3.04
CA VAL A 106 -26.67 10.14 -1.93
C VAL A 106 -26.47 11.01 -0.70
N ILE A 107 -26.85 10.49 0.48
CA ILE A 107 -26.54 11.10 1.77
C ILE A 107 -25.35 10.38 2.38
N VAL A 108 -24.24 11.09 2.59
CA VAL A 108 -23.02 10.53 3.18
C VAL A 108 -22.85 11.10 4.58
N LYS A 109 -22.70 10.20 5.57
CA LYS A 109 -22.44 10.52 6.97
C LYS A 109 -20.97 10.25 7.31
N SER A 110 -20.21 11.27 7.69
CA SER A 110 -18.77 11.15 7.98
C SER A 110 -18.32 12.20 9.00
N LYS A 111 -17.19 11.96 9.66
CA LYS A 111 -16.56 12.95 10.55
C LYS A 111 -15.88 14.09 9.80
N PHE A 112 -15.35 13.79 8.62
CA PHE A 112 -14.61 14.74 7.78
C PHE A 112 -15.00 14.57 6.31
N PHE A 113 -15.01 15.69 5.58
CA PHE A 113 -15.15 15.72 4.13
C PHE A 113 -13.99 16.50 3.52
N SER A 114 -13.53 16.08 2.35
CA SER A 114 -12.64 16.91 1.54
C SER A 114 -13.46 17.92 0.74
N ARG A 115 -12.86 19.04 0.35
CA ARG A 115 -13.55 20.07 -0.46
C ARG A 115 -14.12 19.52 -1.77
N ARG A 116 -13.42 18.58 -2.41
CA ARG A 116 -13.91 17.87 -3.61
C ARG A 116 -15.01 16.86 -3.30
N ALA A 117 -15.00 16.25 -2.12
CA ALA A 117 -16.06 15.33 -1.72
C ALA A 117 -17.38 16.03 -1.44
N GLU A 118 -17.35 17.35 -1.15
CA GLU A 118 -18.59 18.14 -1.03
C GLU A 118 -19.31 18.36 -2.36
N ASP A 119 -18.70 18.02 -3.49
CA ASP A 119 -19.36 18.05 -4.81
C ASP A 119 -20.55 17.07 -4.87
N ILE A 120 -20.73 16.18 -3.88
CA ILE A 120 -21.99 15.42 -3.66
C ILE A 120 -23.23 16.34 -3.68
N LYS A 121 -23.10 17.60 -3.21
CA LYS A 121 -24.19 18.58 -3.26
C LYS A 121 -24.62 18.92 -4.69
N ALA A 122 -23.72 18.79 -5.67
CA ALA A 122 -24.02 19.05 -7.08
C ALA A 122 -24.91 17.98 -7.73
N VAL A 123 -24.98 16.78 -7.14
CA VAL A 123 -25.92 15.71 -7.53
C VAL A 123 -27.13 15.63 -6.57
N GLU A 124 -27.46 16.75 -5.93
CA GLU A 124 -28.55 16.87 -4.96
C GLU A 124 -28.42 15.96 -3.72
N GLY A 125 -27.20 15.43 -3.48
CA GLY A 125 -26.88 14.67 -2.28
C GLY A 125 -26.56 15.56 -1.08
N ALA A 126 -26.36 14.94 0.08
CA ALA A 126 -26.06 15.66 1.32
C ALA A 126 -24.83 15.09 2.05
N CYS A 127 -23.93 15.98 2.48
CA CYS A 127 -22.83 15.66 3.38
C CYS A 127 -23.24 15.98 4.82
N VAL A 128 -23.39 14.96 5.64
CA VAL A 128 -23.80 15.08 7.05
C VAL A 128 -22.60 14.78 7.94
N LEU A 129 -22.24 15.76 8.77
CA LEU A 129 -21.18 15.59 9.76
C LEU A 129 -21.66 14.75 10.94
N VAL A 130 -20.85 13.77 11.34
CA VAL A 130 -21.07 12.93 12.52
C VAL A 130 -19.89 13.09 13.46
N VAL A 131 -20.15 13.20 14.77
CA VAL A 131 -19.12 13.39 15.81
C VAL A 131 -18.41 12.08 16.14
#